data_AF-A0AAW6KI98-F1
#
_entry.id   AF-A0AAW6KI98-F1
#
_cell.length_a   1.000
_cell.length_b   1.000
_cell.length_c   1.000
_cell.angle_alpha   90.00
_cell.angle_beta   90.00
_cell.angle_gamma   90.00
#
_symmetry.space_group_name_H-M   'P 1'
#
loop_
_entity.id
_entity.type
_entity.pdbx_description
1 polymer ?
#
loop_
_entity_poly.entity_id
_entity_poly.type
_entity_poly.pdbx_seq_one_letter_code
_entity_poly.pdbx_strand_id
1 'polypeptide(L)'
;NKPASGTAILDELGAEHMETGALIVYTSADSVLQIAAHEEVVPLEELYKICEIARELTLDEKYMVGRVIARPFVGKPGEFKRTPNRHDYALKPFDRTVMNELKDDSYDVIAIGKISDIYDGEGITESLRTKSNMDGMDKLVQTLDKDFTGISFVNLVDFDALFGHRRDPEGYGK
;
A
#
# COMPACT_ATOMS: atom_id res chain seq x y z
N ASN A 1 16.37 -6.27 -7.84
CA ASN A 1 15.37 -7.34 -7.62
C ASN A 1 15.65 -8.11 -6.33
N LYS A 2 15.32 -7.55 -5.17
CA LYS A 2 15.50 -8.18 -3.84
C LYS A 2 14.57 -7.51 -2.81
N PRO A 3 14.32 -8.14 -1.64
CA PRO A 3 13.70 -7.45 -0.52
C PRO A 3 14.59 -6.29 -0.04
N ALA A 4 14.05 -5.08 0.06
CA ALA A 4 14.81 -3.91 0.49
C ALA A 4 13.91 -2.81 1.07
N SER A 5 14.47 -1.97 1.94
CA SER A 5 13.81 -0.73 2.32
C SER A 5 13.87 0.27 1.16
N GLY A 6 12.84 1.10 1.02
CA GLY A 6 12.77 2.09 -0.05
C GLY A 6 13.86 3.15 0.01
N THR A 7 14.47 3.39 1.17
CA THR A 7 15.63 4.30 1.29
C THR A 7 16.91 3.59 0.83
N ALA A 8 17.18 2.40 1.37
CA ALA A 8 18.41 1.67 1.07
C ALA A 8 18.54 1.31 -0.41
N ILE A 9 17.43 0.96 -1.09
CA ILE A 9 17.47 0.60 -2.51
C ILE A 9 17.76 1.80 -3.43
N LEU A 10 17.36 3.01 -3.01
CA LEU A 10 17.67 4.24 -3.76
C LEU A 10 19.12 4.66 -3.55
N ASP A 11 19.63 4.54 -2.32
CA ASP A 11 21.03 4.79 -2.03
C ASP A 11 21.95 3.82 -2.79
N GLU A 12 21.52 2.56 -2.95
CA GLU A 12 22.28 1.53 -3.67
C GLU A 12 22.21 1.68 -5.20
N LEU A 13 21.02 1.86 -5.76
CA LEU A 13 20.80 1.73 -7.22
C LEU A 13 20.33 3.03 -7.90
N GLY A 14 20.09 4.11 -7.16
CA GLY A 14 19.55 5.35 -7.71
C GLY A 14 20.48 6.02 -8.74
N ALA A 15 21.80 5.98 -8.51
CA ALA A 15 22.78 6.52 -9.45
C ALA A 15 22.79 5.74 -10.78
N GLU A 16 22.85 4.41 -10.72
CA GLU A 16 22.81 3.55 -11.90
C GLU A 16 21.51 3.73 -12.69
N HIS A 17 20.36 3.84 -12.00
CA HIS A 17 19.09 4.15 -12.64
C HIS A 17 19.13 5.48 -13.40
N MET A 18 19.69 6.53 -12.80
CA MET A 18 19.77 7.84 -13.46
C MET A 18 20.67 7.85 -14.70
N GLU A 19 21.73 7.03 -14.70
CA GLU A 19 22.64 6.92 -15.84
C GLU A 19 22.09 6.08 -16.99
N THR A 20 21.32 5.03 -16.66
CA THR A 20 20.92 3.99 -17.63
C THR A 20 19.45 4.03 -18.02
N GLY A 21 18.58 4.64 -17.21
CA GLY A 21 17.14 4.52 -17.30
C GLY A 21 16.58 3.17 -16.84
N ALA A 22 17.41 2.26 -16.32
CA ALA A 22 16.96 0.92 -15.90
C ALA A 22 16.06 0.99 -14.66
N LEU A 23 14.89 0.34 -14.69
CA LEU A 23 13.92 0.40 -13.60
C LEU A 23 14.40 -0.33 -12.34
N ILE A 24 14.21 0.31 -11.17
CA ILE A 24 14.53 -0.32 -9.88
C ILE A 24 13.33 -1.13 -9.41
N VAL A 25 13.36 -2.45 -9.61
CA VAL A 25 12.32 -3.37 -9.11
C VAL A 25 12.77 -4.05 -7.81
N TYR A 26 11.94 -3.95 -6.76
CA TYR A 26 12.19 -4.52 -5.43
C TYR A 26 10.89 -4.91 -4.72
N THR A 27 11.01 -5.60 -3.58
CA THR A 27 9.86 -6.09 -2.79
C THR A 27 10.07 -5.84 -1.28
N SER A 28 9.08 -6.16 -0.45
CA SER A 28 9.15 -6.14 1.02
C SER A 28 8.92 -7.54 1.58
N ALA A 29 8.56 -7.65 2.86
CA ALA A 29 8.10 -8.91 3.45
C ALA A 29 6.65 -9.25 3.06
N ASP A 30 5.89 -8.27 2.56
CA ASP A 30 4.53 -8.43 2.06
C ASP A 30 4.52 -8.87 0.59
N SER A 31 3.37 -9.35 0.12
CA SER A 31 3.13 -9.66 -1.30
C SER A 31 2.97 -8.37 -2.14
N VAL A 32 4.09 -7.70 -2.39
CA VAL A 32 4.14 -6.45 -3.16
C VAL A 32 5.27 -6.44 -4.19
N LEU A 33 5.04 -5.78 -5.33
CA LEU A 33 6.07 -5.43 -6.30
C LEU A 33 6.19 -3.92 -6.35
N GLN A 34 7.38 -3.38 -6.11
CA GLN A 34 7.62 -1.94 -6.08
C GLN A 34 8.56 -1.55 -7.21
N ILE A 35 8.20 -0.49 -7.94
CA ILE A 35 8.98 0.03 -9.07
C ILE A 35 9.38 1.47 -8.77
N ALA A 36 10.67 1.69 -8.55
CA ALA A 36 11.24 3.02 -8.32
C ALA A 36 11.87 3.57 -9.60
N ALA A 37 11.62 4.84 -9.87
CA ALA A 37 12.26 5.58 -10.96
C ALA A 37 12.36 7.07 -10.61
N HIS A 38 13.43 7.70 -11.08
CA HIS A 38 13.69 9.12 -10.89
C HIS A 38 12.81 9.92 -11.86
N GLU A 39 12.06 10.91 -11.36
CA GLU A 39 11.02 11.60 -12.15
C GLU A 39 11.58 12.35 -13.38
N GLU A 40 12.84 12.77 -13.35
CA GLU A 40 13.51 13.42 -14.49
C GLU A 40 14.01 12.43 -15.56
N VAL A 41 14.07 11.14 -15.24
CA VAL A 41 14.59 10.08 -16.12
C VAL A 41 13.43 9.28 -16.72
N VAL A 42 12.47 8.90 -15.88
CA VAL A 42 11.23 8.26 -16.28
C VAL A 42 10.07 9.16 -15.82
N PRO A 43 9.37 9.84 -16.74
CA PRO A 43 8.22 10.67 -16.41
C PRO A 43 7.16 9.87 -15.63
N LEU A 44 6.43 10.55 -14.74
CA LEU A 44 5.42 9.90 -13.88
C LEU A 44 4.39 9.08 -14.67
N GLU A 45 3.85 9.65 -15.74
CA GLU A 45 2.87 8.97 -16.61
C GLU A 45 3.43 7.68 -17.23
N GLU A 46 4.73 7.64 -17.52
CA GLU A 46 5.39 6.45 -18.01
C GLU A 46 5.59 5.42 -16.90
N LEU A 47 6.03 5.86 -15.71
CA LEU A 47 6.14 4.99 -14.54
C LEU A 47 4.79 4.36 -14.17
N TYR A 48 3.69 5.12 -14.28
CA TYR A 48 2.35 4.61 -14.04
C TYR A 48 1.96 3.54 -15.06
N LYS A 49 2.15 3.78 -16.36
CA LYS A 49 1.93 2.77 -17.41
C LYS A 49 2.77 1.52 -17.20
N ILE A 50 4.03 1.66 -16.78
CA ILE A 50 4.90 0.53 -16.43
C ILE A 50 4.30 -0.27 -15.27
N CYS A 51 3.77 0.40 -14.25
CA CYS A 51 3.13 -0.27 -13.12
C CYS A 51 1.82 -0.96 -13.51
N GLU A 52 1.03 -0.37 -14.43
CA GLU A 52 -0.17 -1.00 -15.01
C GLU A 52 0.20 -2.29 -15.76
N ILE A 53 1.23 -2.25 -16.60
CA ILE A 53 1.75 -3.43 -17.30
C ILE A 53 2.20 -4.49 -16.29
N ALA A 54 2.98 -4.09 -15.28
CA ALA A 54 3.43 -5.01 -14.22
C ALA A 54 2.25 -5.59 -13.43
N ARG A 55 1.18 -4.82 -13.22
CA ARG A 55 -0.04 -5.29 -12.54
C ARG A 55 -0.73 -6.37 -13.37
N GLU A 56 -0.89 -6.18 -14.67
CA GLU A 56 -1.48 -7.17 -15.58
C GLU A 56 -0.65 -8.46 -15.61
N LEU A 57 0.67 -8.36 -15.71
CA LEU A 57 1.58 -9.51 -15.71
C LEU A 57 1.52 -10.32 -14.41
N THR A 58 1.32 -9.64 -13.28
CA THR A 58 1.29 -10.27 -11.95
C THR A 58 -0.10 -10.76 -11.54
N LEU A 59 -1.04 -10.88 -12.47
CA LEU A 59 -2.30 -11.61 -12.29
C LEU A 59 -2.12 -13.13 -12.46
N ASP A 60 -1.01 -13.57 -13.08
CA ASP A 60 -0.69 -15.00 -13.24
C ASP A 60 -0.43 -15.64 -11.86
N GLU A 61 -1.06 -16.78 -11.59
CA GLU A 61 -0.95 -17.54 -10.34
C GLU A 61 0.50 -17.86 -9.94
N LYS A 62 1.41 -18.00 -10.91
CA LYS A 62 2.83 -18.31 -10.64
C LYS A 62 3.54 -17.21 -9.87
N TYR A 63 3.15 -15.95 -10.10
CA TYR A 63 3.81 -14.76 -9.55
C TYR A 63 2.79 -13.74 -9.05
N MET A 64 1.66 -14.22 -8.53
CA MET A 64 0.59 -13.37 -8.06
C MET A 64 1.06 -12.47 -6.91
N VAL A 65 1.01 -11.15 -7.14
CA VAL A 65 1.31 -10.15 -6.09
C VAL A 65 0.05 -9.43 -5.66
N GLY A 66 -0.09 -9.15 -4.37
CA GLY A 66 -1.25 -8.42 -3.84
C GLY A 66 -1.32 -6.98 -4.35
N ARG A 67 -0.17 -6.31 -4.52
CA ARG A 67 -0.11 -4.91 -4.96
C ARG A 67 1.14 -4.58 -5.76
N VAL A 68 0.99 -3.79 -6.82
CA VAL A 68 2.09 -3.10 -7.50
C VAL A 68 2.13 -1.65 -7.03
N ILE A 69 3.32 -1.10 -6.72
CA ILE A 69 3.46 0.25 -6.16
C ILE A 69 4.48 1.06 -6.97
N ALA A 70 4.04 2.18 -7.54
CA ALA A 70 4.91 3.20 -8.11
C ALA A 70 5.63 3.96 -6.99
N ARG A 71 6.95 4.03 -7.08
CA ARG A 71 7.84 4.70 -6.11
C ARG A 71 8.70 5.76 -6.78
N PRO A 72 8.08 6.84 -7.29
CA PRO A 72 8.85 7.93 -7.85
C PRO A 72 9.75 8.60 -6.80
N PHE A 73 10.90 9.06 -7.25
CA PHE A 73 11.86 9.77 -6.41
C PHE A 73 12.55 10.90 -7.20
N VAL A 74 13.14 11.82 -6.45
CA VAL A 74 13.92 12.97 -6.95
C VAL A 74 15.21 13.09 -6.16
N GLY A 75 16.12 13.94 -6.65
CA GLY A 75 17.35 14.31 -5.95
C GLY A 75 18.58 13.91 -6.76
N LYS A 76 19.67 13.62 -6.08
CA LYS A 76 20.96 13.26 -6.68
C LYS A 76 21.62 12.16 -5.85
N PRO A 77 22.64 11.45 -6.38
CA PRO A 77 23.36 10.44 -5.63
C PRO A 77 23.78 10.93 -4.24
N GLY A 78 23.39 10.17 -3.20
CA GLY A 78 23.59 10.51 -1.79
C GLY A 78 22.52 11.37 -1.13
N GLU A 79 21.55 11.92 -1.89
CA GLU A 79 20.48 12.79 -1.38
C GLU A 79 19.11 12.46 -2.02
N PHE A 80 18.85 11.20 -2.37
CA PHE A 80 17.59 10.78 -2.97
C PHE A 80 16.41 10.86 -2.00
N LYS A 81 15.25 11.30 -2.52
CA LYS A 81 14.01 11.43 -1.75
C LYS A 81 12.83 10.93 -2.56
N ARG A 82 12.03 10.04 -1.96
CA ARG A 82 10.74 9.63 -2.53
C ARG A 82 9.77 10.81 -2.54
N THR A 83 8.96 10.89 -3.59
CA THR A 83 7.97 11.95 -3.75
C THR A 83 6.60 11.49 -3.22
N PRO A 84 5.66 12.43 -2.99
CA PRO A 84 4.27 12.08 -2.67
C PRO A 84 3.49 11.50 -3.86
N ASN A 85 4.05 11.48 -5.08
CA ASN A 85 3.43 10.97 -6.31
C ASN A 85 3.35 9.43 -6.38
N ARG A 86 3.38 8.79 -5.21
CA ARG A 86 3.17 7.35 -5.07
C ARG A 86 1.78 6.99 -5.60
N HIS A 87 1.72 5.93 -6.41
CA HIS A 87 0.47 5.33 -6.84
C HIS A 87 0.49 3.81 -6.60
N ASP A 88 -0.65 3.25 -6.22
CA ASP A 88 -0.78 1.85 -5.82
C ASP A 88 -1.82 1.16 -6.71
N TYR A 89 -1.49 -0.04 -7.20
CA TYR A 89 -2.34 -0.87 -8.04
C TYR A 89 -2.64 -2.17 -7.28
N ALA A 90 -3.74 -2.18 -6.54
CA ALA A 90 -4.18 -3.33 -5.76
C ALA A 90 -4.94 -4.33 -6.63
N LEU A 91 -4.96 -5.59 -6.20
CA LEU A 91 -6.01 -6.51 -6.63
C LEU A 91 -7.32 -6.10 -5.97
N LYS A 92 -8.37 -5.95 -6.77
CA LYS A 92 -9.72 -6.05 -6.24
C LYS A 92 -9.95 -7.45 -5.68
N PRO A 93 -10.83 -7.61 -4.67
CA PRO A 93 -11.35 -8.92 -4.31
C PRO A 93 -11.78 -9.70 -5.56
N PHE A 94 -11.43 -10.99 -5.64
CA PHE A 94 -11.69 -11.81 -6.84
C PHE A 94 -13.18 -11.97 -7.12
N ASP A 95 -14.00 -11.91 -6.07
CA ASP A 95 -15.46 -11.96 -6.13
C ASP A 95 -16.05 -10.86 -5.26
N ARG A 96 -17.35 -10.60 -5.48
CA ARG A 96 -18.13 -9.68 -4.65
C ARG A 96 -18.04 -10.08 -3.17
N THR A 97 -17.78 -9.09 -2.33
CA THR A 97 -17.65 -9.27 -0.89
C THR A 97 -18.96 -8.93 -0.18
N VAL A 98 -19.09 -9.33 1.08
CA VAL A 98 -20.23 -8.91 1.93
C VAL A 98 -20.31 -7.38 2.05
N MET A 99 -19.18 -6.67 1.99
CA MET A 99 -19.16 -5.20 1.98
C MET A 99 -19.84 -4.62 0.75
N ASN A 100 -19.68 -5.26 -0.42
CA ASN A 100 -20.39 -4.86 -1.64
C ASN A 100 -21.91 -5.01 -1.45
N GLU A 101 -22.36 -6.14 -0.92
CA GLU A 101 -23.79 -6.38 -0.70
C GLU A 101 -24.39 -5.37 0.30
N LEU A 102 -23.70 -5.10 1.41
CA LEU A 102 -24.13 -4.10 2.39
C LEU A 102 -24.27 -2.71 1.76
N LYS A 103 -23.26 -2.26 1.02
CA LYS A 103 -23.28 -0.96 0.35
C LYS A 103 -24.41 -0.87 -0.68
N ASP A 104 -24.60 -1.91 -1.48
CA ASP A 104 -25.63 -1.95 -2.52
C ASP A 104 -27.04 -1.92 -1.88
N ASP A 105 -27.21 -2.53 -0.71
CA ASP A 105 -28.43 -2.47 0.12
C ASP A 105 -28.53 -1.21 1.00
N SER A 106 -27.70 -0.19 0.74
CA SER A 106 -27.70 1.11 1.43
C SER A 106 -27.39 1.05 2.93
N TYR A 107 -26.67 0.02 3.38
CA TYR A 107 -26.05 -0.02 4.71
C TYR A 107 -24.72 0.76 4.72
N ASP A 108 -24.36 1.26 5.90
CA ASP A 108 -23.08 1.93 6.11
C ASP A 108 -21.94 0.91 6.20
N VAL A 109 -20.85 1.16 5.48
CA VAL A 109 -19.61 0.36 5.54
C VAL A 109 -18.45 1.31 5.81
N ILE A 110 -18.13 1.45 7.10
CA ILE A 110 -17.11 2.36 7.60
C ILE A 110 -15.79 1.59 7.76
N ALA A 111 -14.83 1.86 6.89
CA ALA A 111 -13.51 1.25 6.89
C ALA A 111 -12.52 2.10 7.71
N ILE A 112 -11.88 1.50 8.72
CA ILE A 112 -10.90 2.16 9.59
C ILE A 112 -9.50 1.58 9.36
N GLY A 113 -8.54 2.47 9.14
CA GLY A 113 -7.15 2.12 8.92
C GLY A 113 -6.89 1.58 7.51
N LYS A 114 -6.37 0.35 7.42
CA LYS A 114 -5.95 -0.27 6.14
C LYS A 114 -7.06 -1.01 5.39
N ILE A 115 -8.26 -1.12 5.96
CA ILE A 115 -9.37 -1.87 5.35
C ILE A 115 -9.65 -1.38 3.92
N SER A 116 -9.73 -0.07 3.69
CA SER A 116 -9.97 0.46 2.34
C SER A 116 -8.87 0.11 1.33
N ASP A 117 -7.62 0.17 1.76
CA ASP A 117 -6.49 -0.25 0.92
C ASP A 117 -6.60 -1.76 0.60
N ILE A 118 -6.92 -2.61 1.59
CA ILE A 118 -6.98 -4.07 1.46
C ILE A 118 -8.05 -4.52 0.46
N TYR A 119 -9.22 -3.88 0.49
CA TYR A 119 -10.35 -4.22 -0.38
C TYR A 119 -10.43 -3.36 -1.65
N ASP A 120 -9.40 -2.56 -1.93
CA ASP A 120 -9.38 -1.61 -3.07
C ASP A 120 -10.63 -0.70 -3.14
N GLY A 121 -11.14 -0.29 -1.98
CA GLY A 121 -12.35 0.54 -1.89
C GLY A 121 -13.68 -0.20 -2.15
N GLU A 122 -13.67 -1.49 -2.48
CA GLU A 122 -14.87 -2.26 -2.79
C GLU A 122 -15.81 -2.33 -1.59
N GLY A 123 -17.09 -1.99 -1.82
CA GLY A 123 -18.11 -2.02 -0.79
C GLY A 123 -18.00 -0.95 0.30
N ILE A 124 -17.08 0.01 0.19
CA ILE A 124 -16.87 1.03 1.24
C ILE A 124 -17.71 2.28 0.99
N THR A 125 -18.35 2.79 2.05
CA THR A 125 -19.10 4.06 2.05
C THR A 125 -18.32 5.19 2.72
N GLU A 126 -17.57 4.90 3.79
CA GLU A 126 -16.70 5.86 4.49
C GLU A 126 -15.34 5.22 4.80
N SER A 127 -14.25 5.99 4.66
CA SER A 127 -12.89 5.52 4.99
C SER A 127 -12.16 6.48 5.93
N LEU A 128 -11.74 5.97 7.09
CA LEU A 128 -11.02 6.72 8.13
C LEU A 128 -9.56 6.23 8.24
N ARG A 129 -8.59 6.99 7.70
CA ARG A 129 -7.16 6.62 7.71
C ARG A 129 -6.51 6.74 9.08
N THR A 130 -5.72 5.74 9.49
CA THR A 130 -5.02 5.72 10.79
C THR A 130 -3.51 5.96 10.69
N LYS A 131 -2.89 6.40 11.79
CA LYS A 131 -1.43 6.57 11.94
C LYS A 131 -0.78 5.55 12.87
N SER A 132 -1.56 4.95 13.77
CA SER A 132 -1.12 3.93 14.74
C SER A 132 -2.31 3.12 15.24
N ASN A 133 -2.06 2.08 16.02
CA ASN A 133 -3.11 1.28 16.66
C ASN A 133 -3.98 2.13 17.60
N MET A 134 -3.38 3.01 18.40
CA MET A 134 -4.15 3.88 19.31
C MET A 134 -5.08 4.84 18.54
N ASP A 135 -4.59 5.46 17.47
CA ASP A 135 -5.44 6.30 16.59
C ASP A 135 -6.52 5.45 15.87
N GLY A 136 -6.26 4.16 15.62
CA GLY A 136 -7.27 3.20 15.17
C GLY A 136 -8.37 2.97 16.20
N MET A 137 -8.01 2.81 17.47
CA MET A 137 -8.96 2.69 18.58
C MET A 137 -9.76 3.97 18.78
N ASP A 138 -9.12 5.14 18.71
CA ASP A 138 -9.80 6.43 18.82
C ASP A 138 -10.86 6.60 17.73
N LYS A 139 -10.54 6.23 16.48
CA LYS A 139 -11.49 6.25 15.36
C LYS A 139 -12.60 5.22 15.52
N LEU A 140 -12.29 4.03 16.05
CA LEU A 140 -13.31 3.03 16.36
C LEU A 140 -14.32 3.60 17.36
N VAL A 141 -13.84 4.24 18.44
CA VAL A 141 -14.70 4.91 19.42
C VAL A 141 -15.53 6.01 18.76
N GLN A 142 -14.94 6.83 17.88
CA GLN A 142 -15.70 7.83 17.12
C GLN A 142 -16.82 7.20 16.27
N THR A 143 -16.64 6.01 15.73
CA THR A 143 -17.72 5.32 15.01
C THR A 143 -18.82 4.79 15.93
N LEU A 144 -18.50 4.45 17.19
CA LEU A 144 -19.52 4.07 18.18
C LEU A 144 -20.43 5.24 18.56
N ASP A 145 -19.93 6.47 18.48
CA ASP A 145 -20.70 7.69 18.74
C ASP A 145 -21.54 8.16 17.54
N LYS A 146 -21.39 7.53 16.36
CA LYS A 146 -22.17 7.82 15.17
C LYS A 146 -23.45 6.98 15.15
N ASP A 147 -24.55 7.59 14.72
CA ASP A 147 -25.76 6.87 14.35
C ASP A 147 -25.60 6.32 12.93
N PHE A 148 -25.31 5.03 12.81
CA PHE A 148 -25.14 4.32 11.54
C PHE A 148 -25.77 2.93 11.63
N THR A 149 -26.19 2.37 10.49
CA THR A 149 -26.69 0.99 10.44
C THR A 149 -25.92 0.24 9.37
N GLY A 150 -25.15 -0.76 9.79
CA GLY A 150 -24.24 -1.50 8.92
C GLY A 150 -23.03 -2.02 9.68
N ILE A 151 -21.82 -1.85 9.12
CA ILE A 151 -20.57 -2.32 9.73
C ILE A 151 -19.53 -1.19 9.89
N SER A 152 -18.83 -1.21 11.02
CA SER A 152 -17.57 -0.48 11.24
C SER A 152 -16.45 -1.51 11.36
N PHE A 153 -15.49 -1.47 10.43
CA PHE A 153 -14.46 -2.50 10.29
C PHE A 153 -13.07 -1.88 10.42
N VAL A 154 -12.30 -2.31 11.43
CA VAL A 154 -10.98 -1.76 11.77
C VAL A 154 -9.86 -2.76 11.53
N ASN A 155 -8.74 -2.28 11.01
CA ASN A 155 -7.47 -3.00 11.01
C ASN A 155 -6.40 -2.27 11.84
N LEU A 156 -5.84 -2.97 12.83
CA LEU A 156 -4.77 -2.49 13.72
C LEU A 156 -3.40 -3.04 13.26
N VAL A 157 -2.75 -2.30 12.36
CA VAL A 157 -1.63 -2.81 11.56
C VAL A 157 -0.27 -2.85 12.29
N ASP A 158 -0.10 -2.13 13.40
CA ASP A 158 1.22 -2.00 14.04
C ASP A 158 1.76 -3.35 14.53
N PHE A 159 0.87 -4.25 14.96
CA PHE A 159 1.19 -5.61 15.38
C PHE A 159 2.00 -6.37 14.32
N ASP A 160 1.60 -6.24 13.07
CA ASP A 160 2.25 -6.91 11.95
C ASP A 160 3.46 -6.10 11.44
N ALA A 161 3.25 -4.82 11.12
CA ALA A 161 4.22 -3.98 10.42
C ALA A 161 5.41 -3.52 11.27
N LEU A 162 5.22 -3.31 12.57
CA LEU A 162 6.27 -2.83 13.47
C LEU A 162 6.92 -3.94 14.28
N PHE A 163 6.19 -5.01 14.61
CA PHE A 163 6.67 -6.03 15.55
C PHE A 163 6.78 -7.43 14.92
N GLY A 164 5.72 -7.93 14.29
CA GLY A 164 5.66 -9.27 13.71
C GLY A 164 6.76 -9.51 12.66
N HIS A 165 6.79 -8.70 11.60
CA HIS A 165 7.80 -8.79 10.55
C HIS A 165 9.23 -8.54 11.04
N ARG A 166 9.39 -7.75 12.10
CA ARG A 166 10.69 -7.42 12.70
C ARG A 166 11.15 -8.43 13.74
N ARG A 167 10.33 -9.45 14.04
CA ARG A 167 10.60 -10.47 15.07
C ARG A 167 10.91 -9.85 16.44
N ASP A 168 10.12 -8.85 16.83
CA ASP A 168 10.23 -8.17 18.12
C ASP A 168 9.10 -8.60 19.07
N PRO A 169 9.26 -9.70 19.84
CA PRO A 169 8.20 -10.21 20.71
C PRO A 169 7.93 -9.30 21.92
N GLU A 170 8.95 -8.58 22.42
CA GLU A 170 8.77 -7.66 23.55
C GLU A 170 7.98 -6.43 23.13
N GLY A 171 8.26 -5.88 21.94
CA GLY A 171 7.47 -4.80 21.35
C GLY A 171 6.04 -5.24 21.03
N TYR A 172 5.85 -6.45 20.51
CA TYR A 172 4.52 -7.00 20.22
C TYR A 172 3.67 -7.15 21.49
N GLY A 173 4.26 -7.59 22.60
CA GLY A 173 3.53 -7.84 23.86
C GLY A 173 3.12 -6.59 24.64
N LYS A 174 3.69 -5.41 24.33
CA LYS A 174 3.37 -4.13 24.97
C LYS A 174 2.17 -3.47 24.30
#